data_AF-A0A1V6JQI1-F1
#
_entry.id   AF-A0A1V6JQI1-F1
#
_cell.length_a   1.000
_cell.length_b   1.000
_cell.length_c   1.000
_cell.angle_alpha   90.00
_cell.angle_beta   90.00
_cell.angle_gamma   90.00
#
_symmetry.space_group_name_H-M   'P 1'
#
loop_
_entity.id
_entity.type
_entity.pdbx_description
1 polymer ?
#
loop_
_entity_poly.entity_id
_entity_poly.type
_entity_poly.pdbx_seq_one_letter_code
_entity_poly.pdbx_strand_id
1 'polypeptide(L)' 'MRNNKILGITIAALGLALLLFSIFLDDIGIGRTPGFGLGQIAGTIVGAALNIYGLFRMRKN' A
#
# COMPACT_ATOMS: atom_id res chain seq x y z
N MET A 1 -6.70 -0.29 -24.11
CA MET A 1 -5.47 0.35 -23.58
C MET A 1 -5.73 1.25 -22.36
N ARG A 2 -6.74 2.15 -22.35
CA ARG A 2 -7.01 3.07 -21.22
C ARG A 2 -7.32 2.38 -19.86
N ASN A 3 -8.06 1.28 -19.87
CA ASN A 3 -8.47 0.60 -18.63
C ASN A 3 -7.30 -0.01 -17.83
N ASN A 4 -6.23 -0.47 -18.49
CA ASN A 4 -5.11 -1.07 -17.78
C ASN A 4 -4.26 -0.03 -17.03
N LYS A 5 -4.16 1.19 -17.57
CA LYS A 5 -3.51 2.31 -16.88
C LYS A 5 -4.33 2.77 -15.68
N ILE A 6 -5.66 2.89 -15.83
CA ILE A 6 -6.55 3.24 -14.70
C ILE A 6 -6.45 2.17 -13.61
N LEU A 7 -6.51 0.88 -13.95
CA LEU A 7 -6.33 -0.21 -12.99
C LEU A 7 -4.98 -0.14 -12.27
N GLY A 8 -3.89 0.11 -13.00
CA GLY A 8 -2.55 0.24 -12.41
C GLY A 8 -2.47 1.42 -11.42
N ILE A 9 -3.05 2.56 -11.77
CA ILE A 9 -3.14 3.74 -10.90
C ILE A 9 -3.98 3.43 -9.65
N THR A 10 -5.15 2.81 -9.81
CA THR A 10 -6.01 2.44 -8.67
C THR A 10 -5.28 1.50 -7.72
N ILE A 11 -4.59 0.49 -8.24
CA ILE A 11 -3.84 -0.46 -7.42
C ILE A 11 -2.68 0.22 -6.70
N ALA A 12 -1.93 1.09 -7.38
CA ALA A 12 -0.85 1.85 -6.76
C ALA A 12 -1.39 2.80 -5.67
N ALA A 13 -2.49 3.51 -5.93
CA ALA A 13 -3.11 4.41 -4.96
C ALA A 13 -3.57 3.67 -3.70
N LEU A 14 -4.23 2.52 -3.86
CA LEU A 14 -4.64 1.67 -2.73
C LEU A 14 -3.42 1.12 -1.97
N GLY A 15 -2.39 0.67 -2.68
CA GLY A 15 -1.14 0.22 -2.09
C GLY A 15 -0.45 1.32 -1.29
N LEU A 16 -0.44 2.56 -1.80
CA LEU A 16 0.19 3.70 -1.15
C LEU A 16 -0.56 4.09 0.11
N ALA A 17 -1.90 4.15 0.04
CA ALA A 17 -2.71 4.40 1.23
C ALA A 17 -2.45 3.34 2.30
N LEU A 18 -2.50 2.05 1.96
CA LEU A 18 -2.25 0.96 2.90
C LEU A 18 -0.84 1.02 3.51
N LEU A 19 0.17 1.33 2.70
CA LEU A 19 1.56 1.48 3.14
C LEU A 19 1.69 2.60 4.17
N LEU A 20 1.12 3.78 3.86
CA LEU A 20 1.16 4.93 4.75
C LEU A 20 0.38 4.66 6.04
N PHE A 21 -0.83 4.10 5.95
CA PHE A 21 -1.59 3.71 7.14
C PHE A 21 -0.80 2.75 8.02
N SER A 22 -0.13 1.76 7.42
CA SER A 22 0.66 0.78 8.19
C SER A 22 1.87 1.43 8.87
N ILE A 23 2.54 2.37 8.21
CA ILE A 23 3.70 3.08 8.77
C ILE A 23 3.26 4.01 9.92
N PHE A 24 2.18 4.76 9.73
CA PHE A 24 1.71 5.77 10.66
C PHE A 24 0.62 5.27 11.62
N LEU A 25 0.40 3.96 11.72
CA LEU A 25 -0.69 3.39 12.53
C LEU A 25 -0.58 3.81 14.00
N ASP A 26 0.66 3.89 14.50
CA ASP A 26 0.98 4.31 15.88
C ASP A 26 0.71 5.79 16.10
N ASP A 27 1.09 6.66 15.16
CA ASP A 27 0.85 8.10 15.22
C ASP A 27 -0.64 8.44 15.15
N ILE A 28 -1.43 7.60 14.47
CA ILE A 28 -2.90 7.71 14.39
C ILE A 28 -3.57 7.12 15.65
N GLY A 29 -2.80 6.51 16.56
CA GLY A 29 -3.30 5.92 17.80
C GLY A 29 -4.13 4.65 17.59
N ILE A 30 -3.95 3.97 16.45
CA ILE A 30 -4.70 2.76 16.10
C ILE A 30 -3.82 1.53 16.39
N GLY A 31 -4.06 0.89 17.54
CA GLY A 31 -3.34 -0.31 17.95
C GLY A 31 -3.59 -0.64 19.43
N ARG A 32 -3.36 -1.90 19.82
CA ARG A 32 -3.48 -2.32 21.24
C ARG A 32 -2.18 -2.12 22.02
N THR A 33 -1.05 -2.02 21.32
CA THR A 33 0.28 -1.95 21.91
C THR A 33 1.12 -0.96 21.10
N PRO A 34 1.84 -0.03 21.74
CA PRO A 34 2.75 0.87 21.05
C PRO A 34 3.90 0.12 20.37
N GLY A 35 4.33 0.58 19.19
CA GLY A 35 5.47 0.05 18.45
C GLY A 35 5.07 -0.72 17.19
N PHE A 36 6.04 -0.89 16.29
CA PHE A 36 5.85 -1.48 14.96
C PHE A 36 5.49 -2.98 15.02
N GLY A 37 4.20 -3.27 15.18
CA GLY A 37 3.67 -4.61 15.37
C GLY A 37 3.56 -5.44 14.09
N LEU A 38 3.28 -6.74 14.24
CA LEU A 38 3.13 -7.68 13.11
C LEU A 38 2.07 -7.22 12.09
N GLY A 39 1.01 -6.56 12.54
CA GLY A 39 -0.02 -6.00 11.66
C GLY A 39 0.51 -4.88 10.76
N GLN A 40 1.34 -3.98 11.30
CA GLN A 40 1.99 -2.91 10.53
C GLN A 40 3.04 -3.46 9.58
N ILE A 41 3.81 -4.47 10.00
CA ILE A 41 4.76 -5.16 9.12
C ILE A 41 4.03 -5.79 7.93
N ALA A 42 2.97 -6.55 8.18
CA ALA A 42 2.19 -7.19 7.13
C ALA A 42 1.56 -6.15 6.18
N GLY A 43 0.93 -5.11 6.73
CA GLY A 43 0.33 -4.04 5.91
C GLY A 43 1.36 -3.25 5.11
N THR A 44 2.55 -3.02 5.65
CA THR A 44 3.67 -2.38 4.95
C THR A 44 4.15 -3.22 3.78
N ILE A 45 4.34 -4.53 3.98
CA ILE A 45 4.77 -5.45 2.92
C ILE A 45 3.72 -5.51 1.80
N VAL A 46 2.45 -5.66 2.16
CA VAL A 46 1.35 -5.72 1.18
C VAL A 46 1.22 -4.40 0.43
N GLY A 47 1.26 -3.26 1.12
CA GLY A 47 1.20 -1.93 0.51
C GLY A 47 2.35 -1.67 -0.46
N ALA A 48 3.58 -2.08 -0.10
CA ALA A 48 4.74 -2.00 -0.97
C ALA A 48 4.58 -2.88 -2.22
N ALA A 49 4.13 -4.14 -2.04
CA ALA A 49 3.91 -5.06 -3.15
C ALA A 49 2.83 -4.54 -4.14
N LEU A 50 1.74 -3.98 -3.62
CA LEU A 50 0.68 -3.38 -4.43
C LEU A 50 1.18 -2.18 -5.24
N ASN A 51 2.00 -1.30 -4.64
CA ASN A 51 2.62 -0.19 -5.36
C ASN A 51 3.50 -0.68 -6.51
N ILE A 52 4.39 -1.64 -6.24
CA ILE A 52 5.29 -2.23 -7.25
C ILE A 52 4.47 -2.85 -8.38
N TYR A 53 3.44 -3.61 -8.04
CA TYR A 53 2.57 -4.25 -9.04
C TYR A 53 1.79 -3.24 -9.88
N GLY A 54 1.21 -2.21 -9.25
CA GLY A 54 0.49 -1.14 -9.92
C GLY A 54 1.39 -0.40 -10.92
N LEU A 55 2.58 0.01 -10.48
CA LEU A 55 3.60 0.64 -11.32
C LEU A 55 4.04 -0.25 -12.48
N PHE A 56 4.30 -1.54 -12.23
CA PHE A 56 4.66 -2.49 -13.27
C PHE A 56 3.56 -2.62 -14.33
N ARG A 57 2.30 -2.65 -13.91
CA ARG A 57 1.14 -2.75 -14.81
C ARG A 57 0.94 -1.49 -15.66
N MET A 58 1.29 -0.32 -15.11
CA MET A 58 1.32 0.95 -15.86
C MET A 58 2.44 0.98 -16.90
N ARG A 59 3.60 0.37 -16.62
CA ARG A 59 4.77 0.36 -17.50
C ARG A 59 4.67 -0.66 -18.64
N LYS A 60 3.92 -1.75 -18.46
CA LYS A 60 3.72 -2.81 -19.47
C LYS A 60 2.63 -2.48 -20.52
N ASN A 61 2.00 -1.30 -20.49
CA ASN A 61 0.99 -0.84 -21.46
C ASN A 61 1.35 0.51 -22.08
#